data_AF-A0AAN6HIS2-F1
#
_entry.id   AF-A0AAN6HIS2-F1
#
_cell.length_a   1.000
_cell.length_b   1.000
_cell.length_c   1.000
_cell.angle_alpha   90.00
_cell.angle_beta   90.00
_cell.angle_gamma   90.00
#
_symmetry.space_group_name_H-M   'P 1'
#
loop_
_entity.id
_entity.type
_entity.pdbx_description
1 polymer ?
#
loop_
_entity_poly.entity_id
_entity_poly.type
_entity_poly.pdbx_seq_one_letter_code
_entity_poly.pdbx_strand_id
1 'polypeptide(L)'
;MSSSAQNELRFKNPRIFVCDIQEKFRKVIYEFDSIVLTTQKLVKFANSLSVPVITTTQTSAKLGPTVSSLAQLLPSAPHDKTKFSMVIPSVVADLPPNSEIALVGIESHICITQTALDLRNAGHKVYVIADGVSSCNPREVGIALDRLRAEPGITVTSSESWMYECVGDASHSAFKGLFGVVKESMADTKKVWQTLPPESKI
;
A
#
# COMPACT_ATOMS: atom_id res chain seq x y z
N MET A 1 0.04 -25.28 26.02
CA MET A 1 0.65 -24.10 25.35
C MET A 1 -0.46 -23.43 24.58
N SER A 2 -0.70 -22.15 24.87
CA SER A 2 -1.94 -21.42 24.56
C SER A 2 -2.25 -21.39 23.06
N SER A 3 -3.49 -21.73 22.68
CA SER A 3 -4.03 -21.60 21.32
C SER A 3 -4.04 -20.15 20.79
N SER A 4 -3.78 -19.16 21.65
CA SER A 4 -3.77 -17.73 21.28
C SER A 4 -2.57 -17.33 20.41
N ALA A 5 -1.41 -17.98 20.55
CA ALA A 5 -0.21 -17.61 19.79
C ALA A 5 -0.26 -18.07 18.32
N GLN A 6 -1.11 -19.06 17.99
CA GLN A 6 -1.25 -19.57 16.61
C GLN A 6 -2.15 -18.70 15.72
N ASN A 7 -2.76 -17.65 16.27
CA ASN A 7 -3.74 -16.82 15.56
C ASN A 7 -3.41 -15.32 15.56
N GLU A 8 -2.20 -14.96 15.98
CA GLU A 8 -1.68 -13.60 15.83
C GLU A 8 -0.98 -13.49 14.48
N LEU A 9 -1.18 -12.36 13.79
CA LEU A 9 -0.43 -12.05 12.58
C LEU A 9 1.05 -11.90 12.91
N ARG A 10 1.93 -12.30 11.98
CA ARG A 10 3.38 -12.13 12.14
C ARG A 10 3.74 -10.65 12.31
N PHE A 11 3.02 -9.78 11.61
CA PHE A 11 3.23 -8.35 11.71
C PHE A 11 2.61 -7.73 12.96
N LYS A 12 3.35 -6.81 13.58
CA LYS A 12 2.89 -6.01 14.71
C LYS A 12 2.09 -4.81 14.22
N ASN A 13 0.84 -4.71 14.68
CA ASN A 13 -0.08 -3.62 14.31
C ASN A 13 -0.09 -3.35 12.79
N PRO A 14 -0.34 -4.38 11.94
CA PRO A 14 -0.26 -4.22 10.50
C PRO A 14 -1.31 -3.24 10.01
N ARG A 15 -0.97 -2.40 9.02
CA ARG A 15 -1.89 -1.43 8.42
C ARG A 15 -1.58 -1.24 6.93
N ILE A 16 -2.57 -0.79 6.17
CA ILE A 16 -2.42 -0.45 4.75
C ILE A 16 -2.72 1.04 4.57
N PHE A 17 -1.78 1.77 3.97
CA PHE A 17 -1.90 3.18 3.64
C PHE A 17 -2.09 3.32 2.13
N VAL A 18 -3.25 3.86 1.74
CA VAL A 18 -3.65 4.11 0.35
C VAL A 18 -3.48 5.59 0.04
N CYS A 19 -2.50 5.92 -0.77
CA CYS A 19 -2.06 7.28 -1.04
C CYS A 19 -2.66 7.80 -2.35
N ASP A 20 -3.63 8.72 -2.24
CA ASP A 20 -4.01 9.69 -3.28
C ASP A 20 -4.43 9.12 -4.65
N ILE A 21 -5.02 7.91 -4.69
CA ILE A 21 -5.51 7.27 -5.93
C ILE A 21 -6.81 7.93 -6.41
N GLN A 22 -6.71 9.13 -6.99
CA GLN A 22 -7.85 9.99 -7.34
C GLN A 22 -8.18 10.01 -8.84
N GLU A 23 -9.43 10.32 -9.19
CA GLU A 23 -9.93 10.25 -10.57
C GLU A 23 -9.18 11.15 -11.56
N LYS A 24 -8.71 12.35 -11.16
CA LYS A 24 -7.96 13.21 -12.10
C LYS A 24 -6.59 12.66 -12.47
N PHE A 25 -6.03 11.75 -11.68
CA PHE A 25 -4.75 11.11 -11.98
C PHE A 25 -4.86 9.98 -13.01
N ARG A 26 -6.06 9.46 -13.26
CA ARG A 26 -6.29 8.25 -14.07
C ARG A 26 -5.64 8.30 -15.47
N LYS A 27 -5.58 9.48 -16.08
CA LYS A 27 -5.06 9.65 -17.45
C LYS A 27 -3.60 10.11 -17.51
N VAL A 28 -3.00 10.45 -16.37
CA VAL A 28 -1.63 11.02 -16.32
C VAL A 28 -0.63 10.08 -15.67
N ILE A 29 -1.08 9.23 -14.74
CA ILE A 29 -0.23 8.23 -14.10
C ILE A 29 0.01 7.07 -15.05
N TYR A 30 1.27 6.66 -15.17
CA TYR A 30 1.65 5.46 -15.89
C TYR A 30 0.99 4.24 -15.26
N GLU A 31 0.25 3.47 -16.06
CA GLU A 31 -0.33 2.20 -15.62
C GLU A 31 -1.23 2.33 -14.39
N PHE A 32 -1.97 3.43 -14.32
CA PHE A 32 -2.86 3.75 -13.18
C PHE A 32 -3.81 2.62 -12.81
N ASP A 33 -4.44 1.97 -13.79
CA ASP A 33 -5.37 0.87 -13.52
C ASP A 33 -4.66 -0.34 -12.88
N SER A 34 -3.39 -0.57 -13.18
CA SER A 34 -2.56 -1.59 -12.50
C SER A 34 -2.43 -1.29 -11.01
N ILE A 35 -2.26 -0.01 -10.65
CA ILE A 35 -2.19 0.45 -9.25
C ILE A 35 -3.53 0.27 -8.54
N VAL A 36 -4.64 0.55 -9.23
CA VAL A 36 -5.99 0.31 -8.71
C VAL A 36 -6.20 -1.18 -8.43
N LEU A 37 -5.84 -2.08 -9.35
CA LEU A 37 -6.01 -3.53 -9.18
C LEU A 37 -5.20 -4.07 -7.99
N THR A 38 -3.93 -3.67 -7.86
CA THR A 38 -3.10 -4.04 -6.71
C THR A 38 -3.67 -3.50 -5.40
N THR A 39 -4.16 -2.26 -5.40
CA THR A 39 -4.77 -1.67 -4.20
C THR A 39 -6.06 -2.40 -3.82
N GLN A 40 -6.91 -2.75 -4.78
CA GLN A 40 -8.11 -3.54 -4.52
C GLN A 40 -7.77 -4.91 -3.93
N LYS A 41 -6.73 -5.59 -4.44
CA LYS A 41 -6.22 -6.85 -3.87
C LYS A 41 -5.86 -6.68 -2.39
N LEU A 42 -5.07 -5.66 -2.07
CA LEU A 42 -4.66 -5.33 -0.70
C LEU A 42 -5.86 -5.00 0.21
N VAL A 43 -6.81 -4.18 -0.25
CA VAL A 43 -8.00 -3.80 0.54
C VAL A 43 -8.91 -5.00 0.79
N LYS A 44 -9.11 -5.88 -0.20
CA LYS A 44 -9.85 -7.14 0.00
C LYS A 44 -9.20 -8.03 1.06
N PHE A 45 -7.88 -8.19 1.00
CA PHE A 45 -7.12 -8.88 2.05
C PHE A 45 -7.32 -8.23 3.41
N ALA A 46 -7.17 -6.90 3.49
CA ALA A 46 -7.33 -6.15 4.73
C ALA A 46 -8.71 -6.36 5.36
N ASN A 47 -9.77 -6.27 4.54
CA ASN A 47 -11.15 -6.47 4.98
C ASN A 47 -11.38 -7.91 5.49
N SER A 48 -10.74 -8.91 4.91
CA SER A 48 -10.88 -10.30 5.37
C SER A 48 -10.20 -10.62 6.71
N LEU A 49 -9.22 -9.80 7.11
CA LEU A 49 -8.41 -9.98 8.33
C LEU A 49 -8.60 -8.85 9.35
N SER A 50 -9.49 -7.90 9.08
CA SER A 50 -9.66 -6.68 9.88
C SER A 50 -8.35 -5.87 10.04
N VAL A 51 -7.49 -5.88 9.03
CA VAL A 51 -6.29 -5.03 8.97
C VAL A 51 -6.73 -3.59 8.65
N PRO A 52 -6.41 -2.58 9.48
CA PRO A 52 -6.82 -1.21 9.24
C PRO A 52 -6.30 -0.65 7.89
N VAL A 53 -7.20 0.01 7.16
CA VAL A 53 -6.87 0.74 5.92
C VAL A 53 -7.06 2.23 6.18
N ILE A 54 -6.02 3.01 5.90
CA ILE A 54 -6.04 4.48 5.97
C ILE A 54 -5.86 5.01 4.56
N THR A 55 -6.76 5.88 4.12
CA THR A 55 -6.73 6.45 2.77
C THR A 55 -6.59 7.97 2.84
N THR A 56 -5.81 8.55 1.94
CA THR A 56 -5.76 10.01 1.75
C THR A 56 -6.18 10.41 0.34
N THR A 57 -6.57 11.67 0.21
CA THR A 57 -6.63 12.39 -1.06
C THR A 57 -5.77 13.64 -0.98
N GLN A 58 -5.13 14.01 -2.08
CA GLN A 58 -4.44 15.29 -2.21
C GLN A 58 -5.41 16.33 -2.76
N THR A 59 -5.72 17.38 -2.00
CA THR A 59 -6.56 18.51 -2.44
C THR A 59 -7.80 18.08 -3.22
N SER A 60 -8.65 17.25 -2.63
CA SER A 60 -9.77 16.55 -3.28
C SER A 60 -10.66 17.44 -4.15
N ALA A 61 -10.95 18.66 -3.70
CA ALA A 61 -11.71 19.66 -4.46
C ALA A 61 -11.08 19.99 -5.83
N LYS A 62 -9.75 19.91 -5.94
CA LYS A 62 -8.99 20.17 -7.17
C LYS A 62 -8.67 18.90 -7.95
N LEU A 63 -8.31 17.81 -7.29
CA LEU A 63 -7.81 16.58 -7.92
C LEU A 63 -8.86 15.46 -8.00
N GLY A 64 -10.09 15.74 -7.55
CA GLY A 64 -11.20 14.79 -7.56
C GLY A 64 -11.16 13.81 -6.38
N PRO A 65 -12.20 12.99 -6.23
CA PRO A 65 -12.26 11.98 -5.18
C PRO A 65 -11.36 10.79 -5.50
N THR A 66 -11.15 9.93 -4.51
CA THR A 66 -10.63 8.56 -4.73
C THR A 66 -11.47 7.86 -5.80
N VAL A 67 -10.83 7.03 -6.62
CA VAL A 67 -11.51 6.35 -7.72
C VAL A 67 -12.66 5.47 -7.26
N SER A 68 -13.77 5.51 -7.99
CA SER A 68 -15.02 4.86 -7.61
C SER A 68 -14.88 3.35 -7.36
N SER A 69 -14.09 2.67 -8.19
CA SER A 69 -13.81 1.23 -8.06
C SER A 69 -13.08 0.85 -6.77
N LEU A 70 -12.36 1.80 -6.16
CA LEU A 70 -11.67 1.61 -4.89
C LEU A 70 -12.51 2.12 -3.72
N ALA A 71 -13.17 3.26 -3.88
CA ALA A 71 -13.97 3.90 -2.84
C ALA A 71 -15.04 2.98 -2.24
N GLN A 72 -15.63 2.09 -3.07
CA GLN A 72 -16.63 1.11 -2.63
C GLN A 72 -16.08 0.03 -1.68
N LEU A 73 -14.75 -0.15 -1.62
CA LEU A 73 -14.09 -1.16 -0.80
C LEU A 73 -13.48 -0.58 0.48
N LEU A 74 -13.38 0.75 0.58
CA LEU A 74 -12.73 1.42 1.70
C LEU A 74 -13.62 1.39 2.95
N PRO A 75 -13.05 1.14 4.15
CA PRO A 75 -13.82 1.08 5.38
C PRO A 75 -14.24 2.46 5.91
N SER A 76 -13.61 3.54 5.44
CA SER A 76 -13.87 4.91 5.89
C SER A 76 -13.58 5.93 4.79
N ALA A 77 -14.05 7.15 4.99
CA ALA A 77 -13.78 8.26 4.07
C ALA A 77 -12.28 8.63 4.07
N PRO A 78 -11.70 9.00 2.92
CA PRO A 78 -10.33 9.46 2.85
C PRO A 78 -10.07 10.75 3.66
N HIS A 79 -8.87 10.87 4.22
CA HIS A 79 -8.37 12.10 4.82
C HIS A 79 -7.84 13.04 3.73
N ASP A 80 -8.50 14.18 3.52
CA ASP A 80 -8.03 15.15 2.53
C ASP A 80 -6.87 15.99 3.08
N LYS A 81 -5.85 16.21 2.24
CA LYS A 81 -4.61 16.88 2.66
C LYS A 81 -4.03 17.79 1.58
N THR A 82 -3.24 18.77 2.03
CA THR A 82 -2.35 19.57 1.19
C THR A 82 -0.89 19.15 1.31
N LYS A 83 -0.49 18.56 2.45
CA LYS A 83 0.84 17.98 2.66
C LYS A 83 1.02 16.77 1.74
N PHE A 84 2.18 16.64 1.10
CA PHE A 84 2.47 15.48 0.25
C PHE A 84 2.49 14.18 1.04
N SER A 85 3.22 14.15 2.16
CA SER A 85 3.20 13.03 3.09
C SER A 85 1.82 12.81 3.70
N MET A 86 1.38 11.55 3.83
CA MET A 86 0.15 11.14 4.54
C MET A 86 0.25 11.37 6.05
N VAL A 87 1.45 11.65 6.58
CA VAL A 87 1.69 11.90 8.01
C VAL A 87 1.18 13.29 8.38
N ILE A 88 -0.13 13.36 8.63
CA ILE A 88 -0.90 14.51 9.10
C ILE A 88 -1.62 14.15 10.41
N PRO A 89 -2.04 15.13 11.24
CA PRO A 89 -2.62 14.85 12.56
C PRO A 89 -3.79 13.86 12.54
N SER A 90 -4.70 13.95 11.56
CA SER A 90 -5.87 13.08 11.46
C SER A 90 -5.54 11.64 11.07
N VAL A 91 -4.38 11.39 10.46
CA VAL A 91 -3.90 10.04 10.10
C VAL A 91 -3.12 9.40 11.26
N VAL A 92 -2.32 10.19 11.98
CA VAL A 92 -1.42 9.67 13.02
C VAL A 92 -2.05 9.62 14.41
N ALA A 93 -3.20 10.27 14.64
CA ALA A 93 -3.85 10.31 15.95
C ALA A 93 -4.05 8.91 16.57
N ASP A 94 -4.41 7.93 15.73
CA ASP A 94 -4.69 6.55 16.15
C ASP A 94 -3.67 5.54 15.58
N LEU A 95 -2.47 5.99 15.22
CA LEU A 95 -1.40 5.13 14.69
C LEU A 95 -0.55 4.56 15.84
N PRO A 96 -0.62 3.24 16.13
CA PRO A 96 0.15 2.63 17.19
C PRO A 96 1.65 2.68 16.91
N PRO A 97 2.49 2.83 17.95
CA PRO A 97 3.93 2.83 17.78
C PRO A 97 4.40 1.49 17.20
N ASN A 98 5.48 1.53 16.41
CA ASN A 98 6.09 0.36 15.77
C ASN A 98 5.15 -0.43 14.85
N SER A 99 4.11 0.20 14.29
CA SER A 99 3.31 -0.40 13.22
C SER A 99 4.13 -0.82 12.00
N GLU A 100 3.69 -1.91 11.36
CA GLU A 100 4.21 -2.43 10.10
C GLU A 100 3.24 -2.07 8.96
N ILE A 101 3.65 -1.15 8.09
CA ILE A 101 2.74 -0.40 7.21
C ILE A 101 3.03 -0.73 5.75
N ALA A 102 2.06 -1.32 5.05
CA ALA A 102 2.08 -1.37 3.58
C ALA A 102 1.68 -0.02 3.01
N LEU A 103 2.48 0.53 2.10
CA LEU A 103 2.24 1.80 1.44
C LEU A 103 2.03 1.58 -0.07
N VAL A 104 0.87 2.00 -0.55
CA VAL A 104 0.38 1.81 -1.93
C VAL A 104 -0.22 3.12 -2.44
N GLY A 105 -0.13 3.40 -3.74
CA GLY A 105 -0.73 4.57 -4.38
C GLY A 105 0.26 5.45 -5.13
N ILE A 106 0.00 6.76 -5.18
CA ILE A 106 0.71 7.70 -6.06
C ILE A 106 1.01 9.03 -5.36
N GLU A 107 2.00 9.81 -5.81
CA GLU A 107 3.05 9.45 -6.76
C GLU A 107 4.25 8.82 -6.04
N SER A 108 4.90 7.84 -6.67
CA SER A 108 6.00 7.06 -6.07
C SER A 108 7.13 7.95 -5.55
N HIS A 109 7.52 8.97 -6.33
CA HIS A 109 8.62 9.88 -6.02
C HIS A 109 8.24 11.08 -5.14
N ILE A 110 6.94 11.32 -4.92
CA ILE A 110 6.43 12.48 -4.16
C ILE A 110 5.76 12.01 -2.87
N CYS A 111 4.45 11.73 -2.92
CA CYS A 111 3.66 11.45 -1.72
C CYS A 111 4.07 10.12 -1.08
N ILE A 112 4.33 9.08 -1.89
CA ILE A 112 4.78 7.77 -1.39
C ILE A 112 6.14 7.92 -0.71
N THR A 113 7.12 8.50 -1.39
CA THR A 113 8.48 8.67 -0.85
C THR A 113 8.48 9.49 0.44
N GLN A 114 7.80 10.66 0.46
CA GLN A 114 7.76 11.50 1.66
C GLN A 114 7.00 10.82 2.82
N THR A 115 5.93 10.08 2.52
CA THR A 115 5.20 9.31 3.54
C THR A 115 6.06 8.21 4.13
N ALA A 116 6.79 7.46 3.29
CA ALA A 116 7.66 6.38 3.76
C ALA A 116 8.78 6.90 4.67
N LEU A 117 9.42 8.01 4.29
CA LEU A 117 10.47 8.64 5.09
C LEU A 117 9.93 9.17 6.42
N ASP A 118 8.78 9.85 6.42
CA ASP A 118 8.17 10.39 7.64
C ASP A 118 7.73 9.27 8.61
N LEU A 119 7.09 8.20 8.10
CA LEU A 119 6.68 7.05 8.91
C LEU A 119 7.89 6.32 9.51
N ARG A 120 8.94 6.11 8.72
CA ARG A 120 10.20 5.53 9.21
C ARG A 120 10.82 6.39 10.30
N ASN A 121 10.91 7.71 10.08
CA ASN A 121 11.47 8.63 11.08
C ASN A 121 10.66 8.64 12.38
N ALA A 122 9.35 8.33 12.32
CA ALA A 122 8.49 8.13 13.48
C ALA A 122 8.61 6.74 14.13
N GLY A 123 9.51 5.87 13.66
CA GLY A 123 9.79 4.55 14.24
C GLY A 123 8.89 3.41 13.73
N HIS A 124 8.15 3.62 12.64
CA HIS A 124 7.40 2.56 11.98
C HIS A 124 8.28 1.81 10.97
N LYS A 125 7.94 0.54 10.70
CA LYS A 125 8.53 -0.18 9.57
C LYS A 125 7.62 -0.01 8.36
N VAL A 126 8.21 0.40 7.25
CA VAL A 126 7.45 0.74 6.03
C VAL A 126 7.76 -0.28 4.94
N TYR A 127 6.71 -0.78 4.32
CA TYR A 127 6.75 -1.68 3.18
C TYR A 127 6.15 -0.98 1.97
N VAL A 128 6.99 -0.52 1.05
CA VAL A 128 6.54 0.12 -0.18
C VAL A 128 6.21 -0.97 -1.18
N ILE A 129 4.96 -0.99 -1.65
CA ILE A 129 4.42 -2.04 -2.50
C ILE A 129 4.73 -1.71 -3.96
N ALA A 130 5.78 -2.30 -4.51
CA ALA A 130 6.32 -1.97 -5.84
C ALA A 130 5.27 -2.14 -6.96
N ASP A 131 4.50 -3.24 -6.95
CA ASP A 131 3.39 -3.51 -7.87
C ASP A 131 2.15 -2.65 -7.62
N GLY A 132 2.21 -1.73 -6.66
CA GLY A 132 1.13 -0.85 -6.25
C GLY A 132 1.54 0.61 -6.10
N VAL A 133 2.68 1.02 -6.68
CA VAL A 133 3.04 2.45 -6.78
C VAL A 133 3.40 2.84 -8.20
N SER A 134 3.07 4.08 -8.58
CA SER A 134 3.44 4.63 -9.88
C SER A 134 3.59 6.15 -9.83
N SER A 135 4.00 6.74 -10.95
CA SER A 135 4.16 8.18 -11.17
C SER A 135 3.71 8.55 -12.58
N CYS A 136 3.58 9.84 -12.86
CA CYS A 136 3.27 10.30 -14.22
C CYS A 136 4.38 9.90 -15.21
N ASN A 137 5.64 10.07 -14.82
CA ASN A 137 6.79 9.62 -15.59
C ASN A 137 7.21 8.20 -15.13
N PRO A 138 7.17 7.18 -16.00
CA PRO A 138 7.51 5.80 -15.64
C PRO A 138 8.93 5.66 -15.06
N ARG A 139 9.89 6.49 -15.49
CA ARG A 139 11.28 6.42 -14.99
C ARG A 139 11.42 6.83 -13.52
N GLU A 140 10.55 7.72 -13.05
CA GLU A 140 10.53 8.15 -11.65
C GLU A 140 10.14 7.01 -10.71
N VAL A 141 9.42 5.99 -11.22
CA VAL A 141 9.05 4.82 -10.42
C VAL A 141 10.29 4.05 -10.00
N GLY A 142 11.16 3.68 -10.96
CA GLY A 142 12.40 2.97 -10.66
C GLY A 142 13.31 3.77 -9.72
N ILE A 143 13.53 5.06 -10.02
CA ILE A 143 14.37 5.95 -9.20
C ILE A 143 13.85 6.05 -7.76
N ALA A 144 12.54 6.23 -7.57
CA ALA A 144 11.94 6.29 -6.25
C ALA A 144 12.08 4.96 -5.49
N LEU A 145 11.82 3.84 -6.15
CA LEU A 145 11.94 2.51 -5.54
C LEU A 145 13.38 2.20 -5.13
N ASP A 146 14.37 2.52 -5.97
CA ASP A 146 15.79 2.30 -5.66
C ASP A 146 16.24 3.16 -4.49
N ARG A 147 15.85 4.45 -4.49
CA ARG A 147 16.09 5.33 -3.36
C ARG A 147 15.50 4.74 -2.09
N LEU A 148 14.23 4.32 -2.12
CA LEU A 148 13.54 3.78 -0.94
C LEU A 148 14.14 2.44 -0.47
N ARG A 149 14.68 1.60 -1.36
CA ARG A 149 15.44 0.39 -0.99
C ARG A 149 16.72 0.71 -0.23
N ALA A 150 17.39 1.81 -0.56
CA ALA A 150 18.63 2.21 0.07
C ALA A 150 18.43 2.83 1.47
N GLU A 151 17.21 3.19 1.84
CA GLU A 151 16.88 3.79 3.13
C GLU A 151 16.69 2.71 4.21
N PRO A 152 17.50 2.70 5.29
CA PRO A 152 17.33 1.74 6.38
C PRO A 152 15.93 1.82 7.00
N GLY A 153 15.30 0.68 7.28
CA GLY A 153 13.96 0.63 7.88
C GLY A 153 12.79 0.79 6.88
N ILE A 154 13.09 0.91 5.58
CA ILE A 154 12.12 0.83 4.49
C ILE A 154 12.42 -0.42 3.67
N THR A 155 11.39 -1.23 3.43
CA THR A 155 11.46 -2.41 2.57
C THR A 155 10.64 -2.15 1.31
N VAL A 156 11.23 -2.33 0.14
CA VAL A 156 10.47 -2.39 -1.12
C VAL A 156 10.14 -3.85 -1.41
N THR A 157 8.86 -4.19 -1.50
CA THR A 157 8.37 -5.55 -1.70
C THR A 157 7.16 -5.57 -2.64
N SER A 158 6.54 -6.73 -2.88
CA SER A 158 5.29 -6.86 -3.62
C SER A 158 4.08 -7.03 -2.70
N SER A 159 2.90 -6.76 -3.23
CA SER A 159 1.64 -6.92 -2.51
C SER A 159 1.44 -8.36 -2.04
N GLU A 160 1.79 -9.34 -2.88
CA GLU A 160 1.68 -10.75 -2.53
C GLU A 160 2.67 -11.13 -1.42
N SER A 161 3.94 -10.75 -1.56
CA SER A 161 4.96 -11.00 -0.54
C SER A 161 4.55 -10.40 0.81
N TRP A 162 4.07 -9.15 0.82
CA TRP A 162 3.65 -8.49 2.06
C TRP A 162 2.46 -9.19 2.72
N MET A 163 1.44 -9.59 1.95
CA MET A 163 0.27 -10.28 2.50
C MET A 163 0.62 -11.64 3.11
N TYR A 164 1.48 -12.42 2.44
CA TYR A 164 1.96 -13.70 2.97
C TYR A 164 2.88 -13.52 4.19
N GLU A 165 3.77 -12.53 4.17
CA GLU A 165 4.62 -12.21 5.32
C GLU A 165 3.77 -11.75 6.51
N CYS A 166 2.72 -10.95 6.29
CA CYS A 166 1.78 -10.52 7.32
C CYS A 166 1.13 -11.71 8.05
N VAL A 167 0.72 -12.74 7.30
CA VAL A 167 0.11 -13.95 7.87
C VAL A 167 1.15 -14.90 8.48
N GLY A 168 2.32 -15.05 7.86
CA GLY A 168 3.46 -15.79 8.39
C GLY A 168 3.39 -17.32 8.33
N ASP A 169 2.21 -17.93 8.39
CA ASP A 169 2.04 -19.39 8.37
C ASP A 169 0.79 -19.85 7.59
N ALA A 170 0.92 -20.93 6.82
CA ALA A 170 -0.19 -21.56 6.11
C ALA A 170 -1.19 -22.27 7.05
N SER A 171 -0.80 -22.60 8.29
CA SER A 171 -1.71 -23.11 9.31
C SER A 171 -2.53 -22.02 10.00
N HIS A 172 -2.23 -20.74 9.76
CA HIS A 172 -2.95 -19.62 10.37
C HIS A 172 -4.40 -19.58 9.86
N SER A 173 -5.37 -19.25 10.74
CA SER A 173 -6.80 -19.28 10.36
C SER A 173 -7.13 -18.34 9.18
N ALA A 174 -6.43 -17.21 9.09
CA ALA A 174 -6.56 -16.25 8.01
C ALA A 174 -6.01 -16.71 6.65
N PHE A 175 -5.23 -17.80 6.59
CA PHE A 175 -4.59 -18.25 5.36
C PHE A 175 -5.59 -18.53 4.24
N LYS A 176 -6.75 -19.10 4.56
CA LYS A 176 -7.79 -19.38 3.56
C LYS A 176 -8.33 -18.09 2.91
N GLY A 177 -8.48 -17.02 3.70
CA GLY A 177 -8.91 -15.71 3.21
C GLY A 177 -7.85 -15.09 2.30
N LEU A 178 -6.59 -15.08 2.75
CA LEU A 178 -5.43 -14.67 1.95
C LEU A 178 -5.36 -15.41 0.61
N PHE A 179 -5.40 -16.75 0.65
CA PHE A 179 -5.27 -17.58 -0.54
C PHE A 179 -6.41 -17.33 -1.53
N GLY A 180 -7.64 -17.12 -1.04
CA GLY A 180 -8.78 -16.72 -1.85
C GLY A 180 -8.52 -15.44 -2.65
N VAL A 181 -8.05 -14.39 -1.96
CA VAL A 181 -7.73 -13.09 -2.58
C VAL A 181 -6.64 -13.22 -3.65
N VAL A 182 -5.58 -13.98 -3.38
CA VAL A 182 -4.48 -14.21 -4.33
C VAL A 182 -4.97 -14.98 -5.55
N LYS A 183 -5.76 -16.03 -5.34
CA LYS A 183 -6.34 -16.83 -6.43
C LYS A 183 -7.26 -16.00 -7.34
N GLU A 184 -8.13 -15.19 -6.75
CA GLU A 184 -9.05 -14.31 -7.50
C GLU A 184 -8.30 -13.25 -8.32
N SER A 185 -7.17 -12.76 -7.79
CA SER A 185 -6.41 -11.66 -8.40
C SER A 185 -5.26 -12.15 -9.30
N MET A 186 -5.18 -13.45 -9.60
CA MET A 186 -4.02 -14.05 -10.27
C MET A 186 -3.79 -13.52 -11.69
N ALA A 187 -4.87 -13.39 -12.48
CA ALA A 187 -4.78 -12.88 -13.84
C ALA A 187 -4.38 -11.39 -13.86
N ASP A 188 -4.98 -10.60 -12.96
CA ASP A 188 -4.65 -9.18 -12.80
C ASP A 188 -3.20 -9.00 -12.34
N THR A 189 -2.77 -9.77 -11.35
CA THR A 189 -1.39 -9.74 -10.84
C THR A 189 -0.40 -10.04 -11.97
N LYS A 190 -0.67 -11.07 -12.80
CA LYS A 190 0.18 -11.38 -13.97
C LYS A 190 0.28 -10.20 -14.95
N LYS A 191 -0.83 -9.48 -15.18
CA LYS A 191 -0.84 -8.28 -16.02
C LYS A 191 -0.03 -7.14 -15.39
N VAL A 192 -0.23 -6.86 -14.10
CA VAL A 192 0.52 -5.81 -13.37
C VAL A 192 2.03 -6.07 -13.39
N TRP A 193 2.48 -7.31 -13.25
CA TRP A 193 3.92 -7.62 -13.29
C TRP A 193 4.59 -7.29 -14.62
N GLN A 194 3.84 -7.24 -15.73
CA GLN A 194 4.39 -6.86 -17.03
C GLN A 194 4.62 -5.36 -17.18
N THR A 195 4.08 -4.55 -16.25
CA THR A 195 4.09 -3.10 -16.32
C THR A 195 5.08 -2.47 -15.34
N LEU A 196 5.66 -3.27 -14.45
CA LEU A 196 6.71 -2.78 -13.57
C LEU A 196 7.94 -2.37 -14.37
N PRO A 197 8.58 -1.23 -14.03
CA PRO A 197 9.83 -0.86 -14.66
C PRO A 197 10.84 -2.00 -14.53
N PRO A 198 11.66 -2.26 -15.56
CA PRO A 198 12.70 -3.28 -15.48
C PRO A 198 13.60 -3.02 -14.27
N GLU A 199 14.12 -4.09 -13.67
CA GLU A 199 15.02 -4.01 -12.53
C GLU A 199 16.13 -2.99 -12.77
N SER A 200 16.36 -2.15 -11.77
CA SER A 200 17.48 -1.23 -11.78
C SER A 200 18.77 -2.04 -11.87
N LYS A 201 19.66 -1.64 -12.78
CA LYS A 201 20.98 -2.27 -12.94
C LYS A 201 22.01 -1.73 -11.93
N ILE A 202 21.55 -1.02 -10.90
CA ILE A 202 22.38 -0.35 -9.90
C ILE A 202 22.60 -1.28 -8.72
#